data_AF-A0A953YYX6-F1
#
_entry.id   AF-A0A953YYX6-F1
#
_cell.length_a   1.000
_cell.length_b   1.000
_cell.length_c   1.000
_cell.angle_alpha   90.00
_cell.angle_beta   90.00
_cell.angle_gamma   90.00
#
_symmetry.space_group_name_H-M   'P 1'
#
loop_
_entity.id
_entity.type
_entity.pdbx_description
1 polymer ?
#
loop_
_entity_poly.entity_id
_entity_poly.type
_entity_poly.pdbx_seq_one_letter_code
_entity_poly.pdbx_strand_id
1 'polypeptide(L)'
;SGISGHTHRLGIHYRTTLAGTKFWIENGCLCNLDPDYTHGQPDWQHGFTSGYWSERFQRWFLQVYNMEDGVLLTDETAFYLSEK
;
A
#
# COMPACT_ATOMS: atom_id res chain seq x y z
N SER A 1 -6.26 2.65 -14.51
CA SER A 1 -5.46 2.53 -13.29
C SER A 1 -6.17 1.61 -12.33
N GLY A 2 -5.47 1.03 -11.36
CA GLY A 2 -6.08 0.09 -10.42
C GLY A 2 -5.16 -0.26 -9.26
N ILE A 3 -5.66 -1.13 -8.39
CA ILE A 3 -4.99 -1.64 -7.20
C ILE A 3 -5.20 -3.15 -7.15
N SER A 4 -4.17 -3.93 -6.86
CA SER A 4 -4.27 -5.38 -6.61
C SER A 4 -3.43 -5.80 -5.41
N GLY A 5 -3.95 -6.76 -4.64
CA GLY A 5 -3.18 -7.51 -3.64
C GLY A 5 -2.61 -8.81 -4.23
N HIS A 6 -2.63 -9.87 -3.42
CA HIS A 6 -2.26 -11.26 -3.74
C HIS A 6 -0.77 -11.60 -3.72
N THR A 7 0.11 -10.76 -4.27
CA THR A 7 1.55 -11.07 -4.34
C THR A 7 2.34 -10.62 -3.10
N HIS A 8 1.69 -9.90 -2.18
CA HIS A 8 2.28 -9.36 -0.95
C HIS A 8 3.45 -8.39 -1.20
N ARG A 9 3.49 -7.79 -2.39
CA ARG A 9 4.40 -6.70 -2.75
C ARG A 9 3.70 -5.36 -2.57
N LEU A 10 4.44 -4.38 -2.08
CA LEU A 10 4.00 -3.00 -1.92
C LEU A 10 4.74 -2.12 -2.92
N GLY A 11 4.00 -1.48 -3.81
CA GLY A 11 4.63 -0.63 -4.81
C GLY A 11 3.65 0.13 -5.67
N ILE A 12 4.13 1.19 -6.32
CA ILE A 12 3.37 1.98 -7.26
C ILE A 12 4.14 2.13 -8.58
N HIS A 13 3.46 1.77 -9.67
CA HIS A 13 4.02 1.79 -11.01
C HIS A 13 3.28 2.83 -11.85
N TYR A 14 4.03 3.68 -12.54
CA TYR A 14 3.49 4.67 -13.46
C TYR A 14 3.93 4.37 -14.88
N ARG A 15 2.99 4.49 -15.82
CA ARG A 15 3.30 4.38 -17.25
C ARG A 15 2.58 5.46 -18.02
N THR A 16 3.35 6.28 -18.73
CA THR A 16 2.82 7.27 -19.67
C THR A 16 2.67 6.65 -21.05
N THR A 17 1.51 6.87 -21.65
CA THR A 17 1.16 6.47 -23.01
C THR A 17 0.57 7.66 -23.76
N LEU A 18 0.27 7.51 -25.05
CA LEU A 18 -0.47 8.54 -25.80
C LEU A 18 -1.84 8.87 -25.18
N ALA A 19 -2.44 7.92 -24.46
CA ALA A 19 -3.72 8.10 -23.75
C ALA A 19 -3.55 8.66 -22.31
N GLY A 20 -2.39 9.27 -22.03
CA GLY A 20 -2.02 9.83 -20.73
C GLY A 20 -1.30 8.85 -19.81
N THR A 21 -1.05 9.30 -18.58
CA THR A 21 -0.41 8.50 -17.52
C THR A 21 -1.42 7.59 -16.82
N LYS A 22 -1.10 6.31 -16.75
CA LYS A 22 -1.81 5.30 -15.95
C LYS A 22 -0.92 4.89 -14.78
N PHE A 23 -1.55 4.41 -13.72
CA PHE A 23 -0.83 3.85 -12.58
C PHE A 23 -1.42 2.49 -12.17
N TRP A 24 -0.62 1.69 -11.49
CA TRP A 24 -1.04 0.47 -10.82
C TRP A 24 -0.38 0.39 -9.46
N ILE A 25 -1.16 0.06 -8.43
CA ILE A 25 -0.66 -0.13 -7.07
C ILE A 25 -0.70 -1.62 -6.74
N GLU A 26 0.45 -2.14 -6.33
CA GLU A 26 0.54 -3.43 -5.65
C GLU A 26 0.38 -3.13 -4.15
N ASN A 27 -0.71 -3.64 -3.58
CA ASN A 27 -1.05 -3.44 -2.19
C ASN A 27 -0.52 -4.65 -1.42
N GLY A 28 0.44 -4.42 -0.52
CA GLY A 28 1.13 -5.44 0.26
C GLY A 28 0.21 -6.24 1.18
N CYS A 29 0.71 -6.64 2.35
CA CYS A 29 -0.10 -7.38 3.32
C CYS A 29 -0.24 -6.66 4.66
N LEU A 30 -1.32 -7.01 5.38
CA LEU A 30 -1.56 -6.63 6.77
C LEU A 30 -1.37 -7.82 7.74
N CYS A 31 -1.04 -9.00 7.20
CA CYS A 31 -0.88 -10.24 7.96
C CYS A 31 0.56 -10.39 8.44
N ASN A 32 0.75 -11.08 9.57
CA ASN A 32 2.06 -11.43 10.11
C ASN A 32 3.07 -11.85 9.02
N LEU A 33 4.28 -11.26 9.05
CA LEU A 33 5.37 -11.56 8.11
C LEU A 33 6.10 -12.88 8.41
N ASP A 34 5.86 -13.47 9.59
CA ASP A 34 6.33 -14.81 9.97
C ASP A 34 5.16 -15.79 10.16
N PRO A 35 4.43 -16.16 9.09
CA PRO A 35 3.33 -17.11 9.18
C PRO A 35 3.83 -18.56 9.20
N ASP A 36 3.17 -19.40 10.00
CA ASP A 36 3.48 -20.82 10.20
C ASP A 36 3.34 -21.69 8.94
N TYR A 37 2.54 -21.24 7.98
CA TYR A 37 2.31 -21.92 6.71
C TYR A 37 3.32 -21.57 5.61
N THR A 38 4.33 -20.75 5.90
CA THR A 38 5.44 -20.48 4.98
C THR A 38 6.71 -21.19 5.41
N HIS A 39 7.50 -21.64 4.44
CA HIS A 39 8.82 -22.19 4.71
C HIS A 39 9.88 -21.11 4.51
N GLY A 40 10.60 -20.77 5.58
CA GLY A 40 11.59 -19.70 5.57
C GLY A 40 10.98 -18.33 5.82
N GLN A 41 11.72 -17.27 5.50
CA GLN A 41 11.29 -15.89 5.68
C GLN A 41 10.80 -15.34 4.33
N PRO A 42 9.49 -15.15 4.11
CA PRO A 42 8.99 -14.60 2.87
C PRO A 42 9.40 -13.13 2.72
N ASP A 43 9.75 -12.69 1.51
CA ASP A 43 10.04 -11.29 1.19
C ASP A 43 8.74 -10.48 0.97
N TRP A 44 7.84 -10.56 1.95
CA TRP A 44 6.55 -9.88 1.95
C TRP A 44 6.67 -8.49 2.53
N GLN A 45 5.89 -7.56 2.00
CA GLN A 45 5.96 -6.16 2.35
C GLN A 45 4.67 -5.73 3.05
N HIS A 46 4.84 -5.26 4.28
CA HIS A 46 3.76 -4.75 5.11
C HIS A 46 3.32 -3.36 4.66
N GLY A 47 2.02 -3.19 4.42
CA GLY A 47 1.48 -1.89 4.07
C GLY A 47 0.12 -1.94 3.39
N PHE A 48 -0.47 -0.77 3.24
CA PHE A 48 -1.77 -0.59 2.61
C PHE A 48 -1.86 0.74 1.88
N THR A 49 -2.90 0.89 1.08
CA THR A 49 -3.20 2.13 0.36
C THR A 49 -4.44 2.76 0.97
N SER A 50 -4.34 4.04 1.30
CA SER A 50 -5.49 4.87 1.65
C SER A 50 -5.67 5.96 0.61
N GLY A 51 -6.90 6.43 0.44
CA GLY A 51 -7.18 7.49 -0.50
C GLY A 51 -8.57 8.08 -0.35
N TYR A 52 -8.75 9.22 -1.00
CA TYR A 52 -10.01 9.95 -0.97
C TYR A 52 -10.35 10.50 -2.36
N TRP A 53 -11.64 10.68 -2.60
CA TRP A 53 -12.15 11.35 -3.79
C TRP A 53 -12.14 12.86 -3.57
N SER A 54 -11.61 13.60 -4.54
CA SER A 54 -11.69 15.06 -4.54
C SER A 54 -12.74 15.54 -5.52
N GLU A 55 -13.82 16.15 -5.01
CA GLU A 55 -14.84 16.77 -5.85
C GLU A 55 -14.29 17.94 -6.67
N ARG A 56 -13.34 18.71 -6.11
CA ARG A 56 -12.73 19.85 -6.81
C ARG A 56 -11.95 19.41 -8.06
N PHE A 57 -11.23 18.29 -7.97
CA PHE A 57 -10.33 17.82 -9.02
C PHE A 57 -10.89 16.63 -9.81
N GLN A 58 -12.08 16.15 -9.43
CA GLN A 58 -12.78 15.00 -10.01
C GLN A 58 -11.83 13.80 -10.19
N ARG A 59 -11.07 13.48 -9.13
CA ARG A 59 -10.09 12.39 -9.14
C ARG A 59 -9.84 11.81 -7.75
N TRP A 60 -9.34 10.58 -7.74
CA TRP A 60 -8.80 9.92 -6.54
C TRP A 60 -7.39 10.43 -6.23
N PHE A 61 -7.16 10.71 -4.95
CA PHE A 61 -5.83 10.90 -4.37
C PHE A 61 -5.52 9.66 -3.53
N LEU A 62 -4.44 8.97 -3.86
CA LEU A 62 -4.06 7.70 -3.25
C LEU A 62 -2.66 7.84 -2.64
N GLN A 63 -2.48 7.30 -1.45
CA GLN A 63 -1.21 7.24 -0.74
C GLN A 63 -0.96 5.82 -0.26
N VAL A 64 0.23 5.32 -0.58
CA VAL A 64 0.72 4.03 -0.12
C VAL A 64 1.46 4.23 1.19
N TYR A 65 1.10 3.45 2.19
CA TYR A 65 1.71 3.47 3.52
C TYR A 65 2.48 2.19 3.75
N ASN A 66 3.75 2.33 4.14
CA ASN A 66 4.55 1.23 4.62
C ASN A 66 4.24 1.00 6.10
N MET A 67 4.38 -0.25 6.54
CA MET A 67 4.32 -0.59 7.94
C MET A 67 5.43 -1.57 8.32
N GLU A 68 5.81 -1.59 9.58
CA GLU A 68 6.74 -2.54 10.17
C GLU A 68 6.22 -2.90 11.57
N ASP A 69 6.04 -4.19 11.85
CA ASP A 69 5.53 -4.69 13.14
C ASP A 69 4.27 -3.99 13.68
N GLY A 70 3.33 -3.67 12.78
CA GLY A 70 2.07 -3.00 13.12
C GLY A 70 2.20 -1.48 13.32
N VAL A 71 3.37 -0.91 13.08
CA VAL A 71 3.63 0.54 13.12
C VAL A 71 3.65 1.11 11.71
N LEU A 72 2.91 2.19 11.50
CA LEU A 72 2.90 2.95 10.24
C LEU A 72 4.19 3.76 10.11
N LEU A 73 4.89 3.60 8.98
CA LEU A 73 6.09 4.37 8.67
C LEU A 73 5.69 5.60 7.84
N THR A 74 5.63 6.77 8.49
CA THR A 74 5.38 8.07 7.85
C THR A 74 6.52 9.03 8.13
N ASP A 75 6.81 9.90 7.16
CA ASP A 75 7.89 10.90 7.24
C ASP A 75 7.67 11.95 8.35
N GLU A 76 6.49 11.99 8.97
CA GLU A 76 6.21 12.71 10.21
C GLU A 76 5.41 11.82 11.15
N THR A 77 5.97 11.51 12.33
CA THR A 77 5.31 10.93 13.52
C THR A 77 4.48 9.65 13.29
N ALA A 78 5.01 8.51 13.75
CA ALA A 78 4.27 7.27 13.89
C ALA A 78 2.98 7.50 14.72
N PHE A 79 1.83 7.55 14.06
CA PHE A 79 0.54 7.52 14.73
C PHE A 79 0.20 6.06 15.03
N TYR A 80 0.13 5.72 16.31
CA TYR A 80 -0.46 4.46 16.76
C TYR A 80 -1.95 4.47 16.42
N LEU A 81 -2.38 3.57 15.55
CA LEU A 81 -3.80 3.17 15.49
C LEU A 81 -4.06 2.26 16.71
N SER A 82 -4.18 2.88 17.88
CA SER A 82 -4.71 2.21 19.07
C SER A 82 -6.23 2.25 19.00
N GLU A 83 -6.85 1.08 19.00
CA GLU A 83 -8.28 0.89 19.14
C GLU A 83 -8.82 1.59 20.40
N LYS A 84 -9.88 2.39 20.22
CA LYS A 84 -11.18 2.24 20.90
C LYS A 84 -12.25 3.06 20.22
#